data_AF-A0AAW3AR03-F1
#
_entry.id   AF-A0AAW3AR03-F1
#
_cell.length_a   1.000
_cell.length_b   1.000
_cell.length_c   1.000
_cell.angle_alpha   90.00
_cell.angle_beta   90.00
_cell.angle_gamma   90.00
#
_symmetry.space_group_name_H-M   'P 1'
#
loop_
_entity.id
_entity.type
_entity.pdbx_description
1 polymer ?
#
loop_
_entity_poly.entity_id
_entity_poly.type
_entity_poly.pdbx_seq_one_letter_code
_entity_poly.pdbx_strand_id
1 'polypeptide(L)'
;MRSLYRRLLKAGEEGSMMQRCLTVNSLSDSLTYGLRLLRLHRGLTTVDAMAQQTPWWRVGRRARQGLTRRYYAWSLQSLRLQLRSRNAIADVLVYLLFITICFLLYEIYYTCRIGVNRAEERYRTLAIPIIQTLDALEAAQARKRELRKEMENDIVRER
;
A
#
# COMPACT_ATOMS: atom_id res chain seq x y z
N MET A 1 -16.99 21.04 -14.36
CA MET A 1 -16.90 19.72 -13.70
C MET A 1 -18.22 19.26 -13.07
N ARG A 2 -18.75 19.97 -12.05
CA ARG A 2 -19.95 19.53 -11.29
C ARG A 2 -21.21 19.35 -12.16
N SER A 3 -21.42 20.21 -13.16
CA SER A 3 -22.53 20.10 -14.13
C SER A 3 -22.40 18.89 -15.06
N LEU A 4 -21.19 18.63 -15.56
CA LEU A 4 -20.87 17.49 -16.41
C LEU A 4 -21.02 16.18 -15.63
N TYR A 5 -20.53 16.15 -14.39
CA TYR A 5 -20.68 15.03 -13.47
C TYR A 5 -22.16 14.68 -13.22
N ARG A 6 -23.01 15.68 -12.94
CA ARG A 6 -24.47 15.48 -12.79
C ARG A 6 -25.13 14.95 -14.06
N ARG A 7 -24.72 15.41 -15.24
CA ARG A 7 -25.28 14.94 -16.53
C ARG A 7 -24.90 13.49 -16.82
N LEU A 8 -23.69 13.09 -16.48
CA LEU A 8 -23.23 11.71 -16.62
C LEU A 8 -23.91 10.77 -15.62
N LEU A 9 -24.08 11.20 -14.36
CA LEU A 9 -24.90 10.47 -13.38
C LEU A 9 -26.34 10.28 -13.86
N LYS A 10 -26.96 11.33 -14.41
CA LYS A 10 -28.31 11.23 -15.00
C LYS A 10 -28.37 10.31 -16.22
N ALA A 11 -27.26 10.13 -16.94
CA ALA A 11 -27.15 9.19 -18.06
C ALA A 11 -26.94 7.73 -17.60
N GLY A 12 -26.89 7.47 -16.29
CA GLY A 12 -26.75 6.12 -15.71
C GLY A 12 -25.30 5.66 -15.56
N GLU A 13 -24.33 6.57 -15.54
CA GLU A 13 -22.93 6.21 -15.24
C GLU A 13 -22.69 5.99 -13.74
N GLU A 14 -21.79 5.05 -13.42
CA GLU A 14 -21.40 4.73 -12.04
C GLU A 14 -20.61 5.89 -11.41
N GLY A 15 -21.23 6.54 -10.40
CA GLY A 15 -20.64 7.69 -9.72
C GLY A 15 -19.28 7.40 -9.06
N SER A 16 -19.09 6.19 -8.54
CA SER A 16 -17.85 5.73 -7.92
C SER A 16 -16.70 5.58 -8.92
N MET A 17 -16.97 5.02 -10.10
CA MET A 17 -15.98 4.89 -11.18
C MET A 17 -15.51 6.26 -11.66
N MET A 18 -16.45 7.20 -11.78
CA MET A 18 -16.17 8.56 -12.24
C MET A 18 -15.39 9.38 -11.19
N GLN A 19 -15.68 9.17 -9.90
CA GLN A 19 -14.92 9.78 -8.81
C GLN A 19 -13.48 9.26 -8.76
N ARG A 20 -13.26 7.95 -8.94
CA ARG A 20 -11.91 7.37 -9.03
C ARG A 20 -11.14 7.85 -10.27
N CYS A 21 -11.81 8.07 -11.38
CA CYS A 21 -11.14 8.62 -12.57
C CYS A 21 -10.61 10.03 -12.37
N LEU A 22 -11.28 10.84 -11.54
CA LEU A 22 -10.84 12.18 -11.17
C LEU A 22 -9.62 12.17 -10.24
N THR A 23 -9.43 11.12 -9.46
CA THR A 23 -8.27 10.98 -8.56
C THR A 23 -7.06 10.38 -9.25
N VAL A 24 -7.26 9.52 -10.25
CA VAL A 24 -6.18 8.80 -10.94
C VAL A 24 -5.63 9.55 -12.16
N ASN A 25 -6.46 10.26 -12.92
CA ASN A 25 -6.02 10.93 -14.15
C ASN A 25 -5.90 12.45 -13.98
N SER A 26 -5.13 13.06 -14.88
CA SER A 26 -5.08 14.52 -15.01
C SER A 26 -6.48 15.12 -15.24
N LEU A 27 -6.68 16.35 -14.77
CA LEU A 27 -7.96 17.04 -14.92
C LEU A 27 -8.38 17.17 -16.39
N SER A 28 -7.42 17.41 -17.31
CA SER A 28 -7.65 17.47 -18.75
C SER A 28 -8.12 16.14 -19.34
N ASP A 29 -7.51 15.02 -18.93
CA ASP A 29 -7.90 13.71 -19.44
C ASP A 29 -9.29 13.30 -18.95
N SER A 30 -9.59 13.58 -17.67
CA SER A 30 -10.91 13.32 -17.10
C SER A 30 -12.02 14.13 -17.78
N LEU A 31 -11.75 15.40 -18.16
CA LEU A 31 -12.67 16.24 -18.91
C LEU A 31 -12.88 15.73 -20.33
N THR A 32 -11.81 15.38 -21.03
CA THR A 32 -11.85 14.83 -22.39
C THR A 32 -12.66 13.53 -22.42
N TYR A 33 -12.44 12.67 -21.43
CA TYR A 33 -13.18 11.44 -21.23
C TYR A 33 -14.68 11.72 -21.00
N GLY A 34 -15.00 12.58 -20.04
CA GLY A 34 -16.38 12.91 -19.71
C GLY A 34 -17.15 13.52 -20.88
N LEU A 35 -16.50 14.36 -21.70
CA LEU A 35 -17.09 14.91 -22.92
C LEU A 35 -17.31 13.84 -23.99
N ARG A 36 -16.34 12.93 -24.18
CA ARG A 36 -16.46 11.83 -25.15
C ARG A 36 -17.61 10.90 -24.78
N LEU A 37 -17.73 10.57 -23.50
CA LEU A 37 -18.78 9.71 -22.97
C LEU A 37 -20.16 10.37 -23.09
N LEU A 38 -20.27 11.68 -22.84
CA LEU A 38 -21.50 12.43 -23.03
C LEU A 38 -21.91 12.53 -24.51
N ARG A 39 -20.95 12.64 -25.45
CA ARG A 39 -21.24 12.57 -26.90
C ARG A 39 -21.76 11.21 -27.31
N LEU A 40 -21.19 10.11 -26.79
CA LEU A 40 -21.65 8.75 -27.10
C LEU A 40 -23.06 8.49 -26.56
N HIS A 41 -23.35 8.92 -25.33
CA HIS A 41 -24.71 8.85 -24.76
C HIS A 41 -25.71 9.67 -25.58
N ARG A 42 -25.36 10.89 -25.96
CA ARG A 42 -26.21 11.72 -26.81
C ARG A 42 -26.45 11.03 -28.16
N GLY A 43 -25.41 10.46 -28.78
CA GLY A 43 -25.52 9.65 -29.99
C GLY A 43 -26.49 8.48 -29.83
N LEU A 44 -26.38 7.73 -28.74
CA LEU A 44 -27.28 6.60 -28.44
C LEU A 44 -28.74 7.06 -28.28
N THR A 45 -28.99 8.13 -27.51
CA THR A 45 -30.36 8.67 -27.34
C THR A 45 -30.95 9.18 -28.65
N THR A 46 -30.14 9.79 -29.53
CA THR A 46 -30.61 10.24 -30.84
C THR A 46 -30.94 9.06 -31.77
N VAL A 47 -30.14 7.99 -31.72
CA VAL A 47 -30.40 6.76 -32.50
C VAL A 47 -31.65 6.05 -31.98
N ASP A 48 -31.85 5.99 -30.66
CA ASP A 48 -33.04 5.37 -30.05
C ASP A 48 -34.31 6.18 -30.36
N ALA A 49 -34.25 7.53 -30.33
CA ALA A 49 -35.35 8.39 -30.76
C ALA A 49 -35.67 8.21 -32.25
N MET A 50 -34.65 8.11 -33.11
CA MET A 50 -34.84 7.81 -34.53
C MET A 50 -35.40 6.40 -34.77
N ALA A 51 -35.06 5.42 -33.93
CA ALA A 51 -35.55 4.05 -34.03
C ALA A 51 -37.03 3.93 -33.63
N GLN A 52 -37.50 4.75 -32.69
CA GLN A 52 -38.92 4.82 -32.31
C GLN A 52 -39.79 5.42 -33.43
N GLN A 53 -39.24 6.36 -34.20
CA GLN A 53 -39.95 6.99 -35.32
C GLN A 53 -39.95 6.14 -36.59
N THR A 54 -39.13 5.09 -36.69
CA THR A 54 -39.06 4.27 -37.90
C THR A 54 -40.17 3.22 -37.96
N PRO A 55 -41.04 3.28 -38.99
CA PRO A 55 -42.08 2.29 -39.18
C PRO A 55 -41.50 0.92 -39.47
N TRP A 56 -42.22 -0.13 -39.06
CA TRP A 56 -41.71 -1.49 -39.00
C TRP A 56 -41.36 -2.14 -40.33
N TRP A 57 -41.97 -1.65 -41.40
CA TRP A 57 -41.75 -2.09 -42.77
C TRP A 57 -40.42 -1.62 -43.37
N ARG A 58 -39.73 -0.63 -42.78
CA ARG A 58 -38.39 -0.18 -43.25
C ARG A 58 -37.26 -1.01 -42.64
N VAL A 59 -37.24 -2.30 -42.97
CA VAL A 59 -36.30 -3.29 -42.41
C VAL A 59 -34.83 -2.87 -42.60
N GLY A 60 -34.45 -2.35 -43.77
CA GLY A 60 -33.09 -1.89 -44.03
C GLY A 60 -32.66 -0.71 -43.15
N ARG A 61 -33.56 0.26 -42.88
CA ARG A 61 -33.25 1.37 -41.96
C ARG A 61 -33.18 0.90 -40.52
N ARG A 62 -34.03 -0.05 -40.11
CA ARG A 62 -33.95 -0.68 -38.77
C ARG A 62 -32.67 -1.47 -38.56
N ALA A 63 -32.22 -2.23 -39.56
CA ALA A 63 -30.95 -2.97 -39.48
C ALA A 63 -29.76 -2.01 -39.31
N ARG A 64 -29.73 -0.91 -40.08
CA ARG A 64 -28.71 0.13 -39.96
C ARG A 64 -28.74 0.82 -38.59
N GLN A 65 -29.94 1.15 -38.08
CA GLN A 65 -30.12 1.73 -36.75
C GLN A 65 -29.67 0.77 -35.64
N GLY A 66 -29.97 -0.53 -35.77
CA GLY A 66 -29.52 -1.57 -34.84
C GLY A 66 -28.00 -1.73 -34.82
N LEU A 67 -27.34 -1.69 -35.98
CA LEU A 67 -25.87 -1.69 -36.09
C LEU A 67 -25.26 -0.45 -35.44
N THR A 68 -25.81 0.74 -35.69
CA THR A 68 -25.32 1.97 -35.05
C THR A 68 -25.50 1.94 -33.54
N ARG A 69 -26.64 1.39 -33.05
CA ARG A 69 -26.89 1.22 -31.63
C ARG A 69 -25.87 0.28 -30.98
N ARG A 70 -25.58 -0.85 -31.64
CA ARG A 70 -24.54 -1.80 -31.21
C ARG A 70 -23.16 -1.15 -31.21
N TYR A 71 -22.81 -0.38 -32.24
CA TYR A 71 -21.54 0.35 -32.29
C TYR A 71 -21.39 1.32 -31.09
N TYR A 72 -22.41 2.15 -30.83
CA TYR A 72 -22.38 3.07 -29.69
C TYR A 72 -22.29 2.32 -28.36
N ALA A 73 -23.09 1.26 -28.17
CA ALA A 73 -23.02 0.42 -26.98
C ALA A 73 -21.62 -0.22 -26.79
N TRP A 74 -21.02 -0.74 -27.87
CA TRP A 74 -19.68 -1.33 -27.82
C TRP A 74 -18.61 -0.30 -27.51
N SER A 75 -18.69 0.87 -28.12
CA SER A 75 -17.77 1.98 -27.88
C SER A 75 -17.85 2.50 -26.45
N LEU A 76 -19.04 2.47 -25.85
CA LEU A 76 -19.26 2.87 -24.47
C LEU A 76 -18.71 1.80 -23.51
N GLN A 77 -18.92 0.52 -23.82
CA GLN A 77 -18.37 -0.59 -23.05
C GLN A 77 -16.84 -0.65 -23.09
N SER A 78 -16.22 -0.44 -24.25
CA SER A 78 -14.76 -0.40 -24.38
C SER A 78 -14.16 0.77 -23.58
N LEU A 79 -14.82 1.94 -23.63
CA LEU A 79 -14.40 3.11 -22.87
C LEU A 79 -14.49 2.88 -21.35
N ARG A 80 -15.53 2.18 -20.88
CA ARG A 80 -15.67 1.78 -19.47
C ARG A 80 -14.61 0.77 -19.06
N LEU A 81 -14.34 -0.23 -19.91
CA LEU A 81 -13.31 -1.24 -19.66
C LEU A 81 -11.93 -0.60 -19.51
N GLN A 82 -11.60 0.36 -20.37
CA GLN A 82 -10.32 1.07 -20.33
C GLN A 82 -10.14 1.90 -19.04
N LEU A 83 -11.21 2.51 -18.53
CA LEU A 83 -11.14 3.18 -17.22
C LEU A 83 -10.99 2.19 -16.09
N ARG A 84 -11.75 1.10 -16.12
CA ARG A 84 -11.72 0.09 -15.06
C ARG A 84 -10.36 -0.58 -14.97
N SER A 85 -9.72 -0.85 -16.11
CA SER A 85 -8.36 -1.40 -16.14
C SER A 85 -7.33 -0.39 -15.60
N ARG A 86 -7.41 0.89 -15.98
CA ARG A 86 -6.52 1.93 -15.42
C ARG A 86 -6.69 2.10 -13.92
N ASN A 87 -7.92 2.13 -13.42
CA ASN A 87 -8.19 2.19 -11.99
C ASN A 87 -7.64 0.96 -11.27
N ALA A 88 -7.84 -0.24 -11.83
CA ALA A 88 -7.28 -1.46 -11.26
C ALA A 88 -5.75 -1.46 -11.22
N ILE A 89 -5.08 -0.95 -12.27
CA ILE A 89 -3.62 -0.80 -12.29
C ILE A 89 -3.15 0.17 -11.21
N ALA A 90 -3.85 1.30 -11.04
CA ALA A 90 -3.53 2.26 -9.98
C ALA A 90 -3.68 1.65 -8.59
N ASP A 91 -4.77 0.92 -8.33
CA ASP A 91 -4.99 0.20 -7.07
C ASP A 91 -3.87 -0.83 -6.83
N VAL A 92 -3.51 -1.62 -7.84
CA VAL A 92 -2.40 -2.60 -7.76
C VAL A 92 -1.07 -1.91 -7.44
N LEU A 93 -0.76 -0.78 -8.06
CA LEU A 93 0.46 -0.02 -7.77
C LEU A 93 0.52 0.46 -6.32
N VAL A 94 -0.60 0.92 -5.77
CA VAL A 94 -0.69 1.33 -4.36
C VAL A 94 -0.46 0.14 -3.43
N TYR A 95 -1.09 -1.01 -3.72
CA TYR A 95 -0.87 -2.23 -2.93
C TYR A 95 0.57 -2.74 -3.03
N LEU A 96 1.19 -2.68 -4.21
CA LEU A 96 2.60 -3.03 -4.38
C LEU A 96 3.51 -2.10 -3.56
N LEU A 97 3.27 -0.79 -3.62
CA LEU A 97 4.00 0.16 -2.78
C LEU A 97 3.84 -0.15 -1.30
N PHE A 98 2.61 -0.43 -0.85
CA PHE A 98 2.34 -0.81 0.53
C PHE A 98 3.12 -2.08 0.94
N ILE A 99 3.09 -3.13 0.11
CA ILE A 99 3.85 -4.37 0.35
C ILE A 99 5.35 -4.08 0.42
N THR A 100 5.89 -3.26 -0.48
CA THR A 100 7.32 -2.91 -0.46
C THR A 100 7.72 -2.16 0.81
N ILE A 101 6.89 -1.24 1.30
CA ILE A 101 7.13 -0.51 2.55
C ILE A 101 7.09 -1.48 3.74
N CYS A 102 6.11 -2.38 3.80
CA CYS A 102 6.04 -3.41 4.84
C CYS A 102 7.27 -4.33 4.81
N PHE A 103 7.74 -4.70 3.62
CA PHE A 103 8.96 -5.50 3.46
C PHE A 103 10.21 -4.75 3.95
N LEU A 104 10.37 -3.48 3.59
CA LEU A 104 11.47 -2.65 4.08
C LEU A 104 11.45 -2.50 5.61
N LEU A 105 10.26 -2.28 6.20
CA LEU A 105 10.11 -2.22 7.65
C LEU A 105 10.46 -3.55 8.31
N TYR A 106 10.10 -4.67 7.70
CA TYR A 106 10.45 -6.00 8.18
C TYR A 106 11.97 -6.23 8.14
N GLU A 107 12.64 -5.86 7.05
CA GLU A 107 14.10 -5.94 6.93
C GLU A 107 14.81 -5.06 7.98
N ILE A 108 14.31 -3.84 8.21
CA ILE A 108 14.83 -2.96 9.27
C ILE A 108 14.65 -3.63 10.64
N TYR A 109 13.45 -4.14 10.93
CA TYR A 109 13.18 -4.85 12.18
C TYR A 109 14.10 -6.06 12.36
N TYR A 110 14.27 -6.87 11.32
CA TYR A 110 15.09 -8.07 11.32
C TYR A 110 16.57 -7.74 11.56
N THR A 111 17.11 -6.77 10.84
CA THR A 111 18.50 -6.30 11.00
C THR A 111 18.74 -5.68 12.38
N CYS A 112 17.80 -4.87 12.88
CA CYS A 112 17.84 -4.35 14.25
C CYS A 112 17.81 -5.50 15.28
N ARG A 113 16.99 -6.53 15.08
CA ARG A 113 16.91 -7.68 15.99
C ARG A 113 18.21 -8.47 16.02
N ILE A 114 18.84 -8.68 14.87
CA ILE A 114 20.18 -9.29 14.78
C ILE A 114 21.21 -8.43 15.51
N GLY A 115 21.18 -7.11 15.31
CA GLY A 115 22.07 -6.17 16.00
C GLY A 115 21.93 -6.25 17.52
N VAL A 116 20.69 -6.29 18.03
CA VAL A 116 20.40 -6.43 19.47
C VAL A 116 20.88 -7.78 19.99
N ASN A 117 20.59 -8.89 19.30
CA ASN A 117 21.05 -10.20 19.73
C ASN A 117 22.59 -10.28 19.77
N ARG A 118 23.27 -9.71 18.77
CA ARG A 118 24.74 -9.67 18.73
C ARG A 118 25.33 -8.77 19.81
N ALA A 119 24.66 -7.67 20.17
CA ALA A 119 25.04 -6.83 21.29
C ALA A 119 24.86 -7.59 22.62
N GLU A 120 23.73 -8.28 22.80
CA GLU A 120 23.45 -9.10 23.98
C GLU A 120 24.50 -10.22 24.16
N GLU A 121 24.88 -10.90 23.08
CA GLU A 121 25.96 -11.89 23.09
C GLU A 121 27.30 -11.27 23.51
N ARG A 122 27.65 -10.09 23.01
CA ARG A 122 28.86 -9.37 23.43
C ARG A 122 28.84 -8.97 24.90
N TYR A 123 27.70 -8.53 25.42
CA TYR A 123 27.58 -8.20 26.85
C TYR A 123 27.71 -9.46 27.72
N ARG A 124 27.12 -10.58 27.30
CA ARG A 124 27.27 -11.86 28.03
C ARG A 124 28.72 -12.35 28.01
N THR A 125 29.43 -12.24 26.90
CA THR A 125 30.84 -12.66 26.84
C THR A 125 31.76 -11.73 27.64
N LEU A 126 31.48 -10.42 27.68
CA LEU A 126 32.22 -9.47 28.51
C LEU A 126 31.90 -9.58 30.01
N ALA A 127 30.71 -10.05 30.38
CA ALA A 127 30.36 -10.26 31.79
C ALA A 127 31.18 -11.36 32.46
N ILE A 128 31.56 -12.41 31.71
CA ILE A 128 32.35 -13.54 32.22
C ILE A 128 33.70 -13.10 32.82
N PRO A 129 34.57 -12.35 32.13
CA PRO A 129 35.84 -11.89 32.70
C PRO A 129 35.65 -10.85 33.81
N ILE A 130 34.57 -10.05 33.79
CA ILE A 130 34.28 -9.09 34.87
C ILE A 130 33.95 -9.83 36.18
N ILE A 131 33.12 -10.87 36.11
CA ILE A 131 32.79 -11.69 37.28
C ILE A 131 34.04 -12.41 37.79
N GLN A 132 34.82 -13.02 36.89
CA GLN A 132 36.06 -13.72 37.28
C GLN A 132 37.09 -12.79 37.93
N THR A 133 37.21 -11.54 37.47
CA THR A 133 38.13 -10.56 38.06
C THR A 133 37.64 -10.06 39.41
N LEU A 134 36.33 -9.89 39.60
CA LEU A 134 35.74 -9.56 40.91
C LEU A 134 35.93 -10.71 41.91
N ASP A 135 35.62 -11.94 41.52
CA ASP A 135 35.81 -13.12 42.38
C ASP A 135 37.29 -13.29 42.80
N ALA A 136 38.22 -13.07 41.87
CA ALA A 136 39.65 -13.12 42.16
C ALA A 136 40.10 -12.01 43.13
N LEU A 137 39.54 -10.80 43.01
CA LEU A 137 39.81 -9.69 43.93
C LEU A 137 39.26 -9.98 45.33
N GLU A 138 38.05 -10.53 45.44
CA GLU A 138 37.45 -10.93 46.72
C GLU A 138 38.28 -12.02 47.41
N ALA A 139 38.70 -13.05 46.67
CA ALA A 139 39.56 -14.11 47.19
C ALA A 139 40.93 -13.58 47.67
N ALA A 140 41.53 -12.64 46.94
CA ALA A 140 42.78 -11.99 47.33
C ALA A 140 42.62 -11.13 48.60
N GLN A 141 41.49 -10.42 48.74
CA GLN A 141 41.19 -9.66 49.94
C GLN A 141 40.93 -10.55 51.15
N ALA A 142 40.23 -11.68 50.98
CA ALA A 142 40.00 -12.65 52.04
C ALA A 142 41.33 -13.21 52.58
N ARG A 143 42.22 -13.66 51.70
CA ARG A 143 43.56 -14.14 52.07
C ARG A 143 44.39 -13.07 52.79
N LYS A 144 44.31 -11.82 52.34
CA LYS A 144 45.01 -10.71 53.02
C LYS A 144 44.47 -10.44 54.42
N ARG A 145 43.16 -10.63 54.65
CA ARG A 145 42.55 -10.52 55.98
C ARG A 145 42.95 -11.68 56.89
N GLU A 146 43.03 -12.89 56.35
CA GLU A 146 43.49 -14.07 57.09
C GLU A 146 44.94 -13.93 57.54
N LEU A 147 45.85 -13.57 56.62
CA LEU A 147 47.26 -13.31 56.94
C LEU A 147 47.44 -12.21 57.98
N ARG A 148 46.61 -11.15 57.94
CA ARG A 148 46.63 -10.11 58.99
C ARG A 148 46.23 -10.65 60.36
N LYS A 149 45.22 -11.51 60.43
CA LYS A 149 44.81 -12.14 61.70
C LYS A 149 45.88 -13.09 62.23
N GLU A 150 46.55 -13.84 61.38
CA GLU A 150 47.67 -14.70 61.76
C GLU A 150 48.83 -13.87 62.34
N MET A 151 49.23 -12.81 61.65
CA MET A 151 50.26 -11.89 62.16
C MET A 151 49.88 -11.22 63.49
N GLU A 152 48.62 -10.79 63.65
CA GLU A 152 48.12 -10.24 64.92
C GLU A 152 48.18 -11.26 66.05
N ASN A 153 47.83 -12.52 65.77
CA ASN A 153 47.90 -13.61 66.75
C ASN A 153 49.35 -13.95 67.14
N ASP A 154 50.28 -13.91 66.18
CA ASP A 154 51.70 -14.16 66.45
C ASP A 154 52.31 -13.04 67.31
N ILE A 155 51.98 -11.77 67.02
CA ILE A 155 52.41 -10.61 67.84
C ILE A 155 51.87 -10.71 69.28
N VAL A 156 50.64 -11.19 69.46
CA VAL A 156 50.04 -11.38 70.80
C VAL A 156 50.69 -12.55 71.55
N ARG A 157 51.19 -13.58 70.87
CA ARG A 157 51.88 -14.73 71.48
C ARG A 157 53.33 -14.43 71.87
N GLU A 158 53.99 -13.50 71.20
CA GLU A 158 55.37 -13.09 71.51
C GLU A 158 55.47 -12.09 72.68
N ARG A 159 54.34 -11.66 73.25
CA ARG A 159 54.26 -10.68 74.36
C ARG A 159 53.90 -11.34 75.68
#